data_AF-A0A3N1NZ93-F1
#
_entry.id   AF-A0A3N1NZ93-F1
#
_cell.length_a   1.000
_cell.length_b   1.000
_cell.length_c   1.000
_cell.angle_alpha   90.00
_cell.angle_beta   90.00
_cell.angle_gamma   90.00
#
_symmetry.space_group_name_H-M   'P 1'
#
loop_
_entity.id
_entity.type
_entity.pdbx_description
1 polymer ?
#
loop_
_entity_poly.entity_id
_entity_poly.type
_entity_poly.pdbx_seq_one_letter_code
_entity_poly.pdbx_strand_id
1 'polypeptide(L)'
;MLTDVGDTSRHDCRDLIQLFDQTFSESHATRLCGGAEEPLYAPGPPHRIWFTRNYYASALHEVAHWCVAGPQRRQQEDYGYWYAPDGRTEAQQVAFERVEVRPQALEWLFSRAAGWRFRPSADNLAAGLGPSESFKRAIHQQVHCFCREGVSRRVHAFLAALVAFYGTAESVESLLVETRFAWEDVA
;
A
#
# COMPACT_ATOMS: atom_id res chain seq x y z
N MET A 1 -35.11 -18.75 -5.33
CA MET A 1 -34.43 -18.47 -4.06
C MET A 1 -33.05 -19.11 -4.15
N LEU A 2 -32.05 -18.32 -4.57
CA LEU A 2 -30.65 -18.73 -4.49
C LEU A 2 -30.11 -18.12 -3.21
N THR A 3 -29.61 -18.99 -2.35
CA THR A 3 -29.08 -18.71 -1.03
C THR A 3 -27.92 -17.74 -1.12
N ASP A 4 -28.08 -16.65 -0.38
CA ASP A 4 -27.07 -15.71 0.09
C ASP A 4 -25.84 -16.50 0.60
N VAL A 5 -24.73 -16.43 -0.14
CA VAL A 5 -23.43 -16.91 0.31
C VAL A 5 -22.82 -15.78 1.12
N GLY A 6 -23.17 -15.75 2.40
CA GLY A 6 -22.47 -14.94 3.38
C GLY A 6 -21.03 -15.42 3.53
N ASP A 7 -20.08 -14.53 3.25
CA ASP A 7 -19.22 -13.97 4.29
C ASP A 7 -18.51 -12.74 3.71
N THR A 8 -19.09 -11.56 3.88
CA THR A 8 -18.34 -10.32 3.68
C THR A 8 -17.46 -10.16 4.90
N SER A 9 -16.27 -10.78 4.86
CA SER A 9 -15.21 -10.45 5.82
C SER A 9 -15.03 -8.93 5.76
N ARG A 10 -15.54 -8.24 6.78
CA ARG A 10 -15.57 -6.79 6.83
C ARG A 10 -14.14 -6.36 7.13
N HIS A 11 -13.38 -6.01 6.10
CA HIS A 11 -12.00 -5.54 6.24
C HIS A 11 -11.90 -4.48 7.34
N ASP A 12 -11.15 -4.81 8.40
CA ASP A 12 -10.91 -3.92 9.53
C ASP A 12 -9.43 -3.54 9.56
N CYS A 13 -9.14 -2.25 9.70
CA CYS A 13 -7.77 -1.77 9.82
C CYS A 13 -7.01 -2.38 11.02
N ARG A 14 -7.73 -2.87 12.03
CA ARG A 14 -7.15 -3.59 13.18
C ARG A 14 -6.46 -4.89 12.76
N ASP A 15 -6.96 -5.56 11.72
CA ASP A 15 -6.31 -6.75 11.15
C ASP A 15 -4.92 -6.36 10.61
N LEU A 16 -4.84 -5.26 9.85
CA LEU A 16 -3.59 -4.79 9.27
C LEU A 16 -2.57 -4.39 10.34
N ILE A 17 -3.02 -3.72 11.40
CA ILE A 17 -2.17 -3.39 12.55
C ILE A 17 -1.60 -4.66 13.18
N GLN A 18 -2.45 -5.64 13.47
CA GLN A 18 -2.03 -6.89 14.09
C GLN A 18 -1.06 -7.66 13.20
N LEU A 19 -1.39 -7.84 11.91
CA LEU A 19 -0.56 -8.56 10.95
C LEU A 19 0.79 -7.86 10.75
N PHE A 20 0.80 -6.53 10.63
CA PHE A 20 2.04 -5.76 10.49
C PHE A 20 2.91 -5.90 11.73
N ASP A 21 2.36 -5.67 12.94
CA ASP A 21 3.10 -5.74 14.19
C ASP A 21 3.67 -7.15 14.43
N GLN A 22 2.90 -8.20 14.16
CA GLN A 22 3.37 -9.58 14.23
C GLN A 22 4.52 -9.85 13.25
N THR A 23 4.51 -9.22 12.08
CA THR A 23 5.52 -9.43 11.04
C THR A 23 6.82 -8.64 11.32
N PHE A 24 6.71 -7.42 11.85
CA PHE A 24 7.83 -6.46 11.84
C PHE A 24 8.23 -5.85 13.18
N SER A 25 7.44 -6.00 14.25
CA SER A 25 7.78 -5.36 15.53
C SER A 25 9.08 -5.90 16.14
N GLU A 26 9.34 -7.21 16.04
CA GLU A 26 10.59 -7.81 16.53
C GLU A 26 11.75 -7.60 15.55
N SER A 27 11.52 -7.87 14.26
CA SER A 27 12.58 -7.89 13.25
C SER A 27 13.04 -6.49 12.81
N HIS A 28 12.17 -5.48 12.89
CA HIS A 28 12.42 -4.13 12.40
C HIS A 28 12.09 -3.04 13.42
N ALA A 29 11.73 -3.39 14.67
CA ALA A 29 11.34 -2.44 15.70
C ALA A 29 10.31 -1.41 15.19
N THR A 30 9.37 -1.82 14.34
CA THR A 30 8.40 -0.91 13.70
C THR A 30 6.98 -1.37 13.99
N ARG A 31 6.08 -0.42 14.28
CA ARG A 31 4.65 -0.68 14.52
C ARG A 31 3.77 0.15 13.60
N LEU A 32 2.61 -0.41 13.25
CA LEU A 32 1.56 0.29 12.51
C LEU A 32 0.52 0.86 13.47
N CYS A 33 0.10 2.10 13.27
CA CYS A 33 -0.76 2.83 14.19
C CYS A 33 -1.88 3.54 13.41
N GLY A 34 -3.13 3.33 13.83
CA GLY A 34 -4.29 4.05 13.27
C GLY A 34 -4.70 5.24 14.11
N GLY A 35 -5.63 6.03 13.58
CA GLY A 35 -6.32 7.13 14.26
C GLY A 35 -5.70 8.51 14.04
N ALA A 36 -4.68 8.64 13.20
CA ALA A 36 -4.03 9.93 12.96
C ALA A 36 -4.86 10.83 12.04
N GLU A 37 -4.71 12.15 12.15
CA GLU A 37 -5.36 13.09 11.22
C GLU A 37 -4.68 13.06 9.84
N GLU A 38 -3.35 12.96 9.84
CA GLU A 38 -2.49 12.86 8.68
C GLU A 38 -1.52 11.68 8.85
N PRO A 39 -1.04 11.08 7.75
CA PRO A 39 -0.05 10.01 7.83
C PRO A 39 1.29 10.55 8.34
N LEU A 40 2.03 9.72 9.07
CA LEU A 40 3.35 10.10 9.57
C LEU A 40 4.20 8.87 9.84
N TYR A 41 5.41 8.85 9.29
CA TYR A 41 6.46 7.99 9.78
C TYR A 41 7.33 8.68 10.83
N ALA A 42 7.34 8.15 12.05
CA ALA A 42 8.16 8.65 13.15
C ALA A 42 9.25 7.64 13.52
N PRO A 43 10.55 7.98 13.32
CA PRO A 43 11.63 7.08 13.71
C PRO A 43 11.84 7.06 15.23
N GLY A 44 12.16 5.90 15.80
CA GLY A 44 12.43 5.75 17.23
C GLY A 44 12.45 4.28 17.70
N PRO A 45 12.56 4.01 19.01
CA PRO A 45 12.37 2.69 19.58
C PRO A 45 10.98 2.54 20.25
N PRO A 46 9.96 1.95 19.58
CA PRO A 46 9.93 1.50 18.18
C PRO A 46 9.61 2.65 17.20
N HIS A 47 9.94 2.43 15.93
CA HIS A 47 9.50 3.26 14.82
C HIS A 47 7.97 3.11 14.69
N ARG A 48 7.30 4.16 14.24
CA ARG A 48 5.83 4.16 14.08
C ARG A 48 5.44 4.64 12.70
N ILE A 49 4.52 3.90 12.10
CA ILE A 49 3.84 4.28 10.86
C ILE A 49 2.41 4.64 11.27
N TRP A 50 2.04 5.91 11.17
CA TRP A 50 0.69 6.38 11.40
C TRP A 50 -0.05 6.50 10.07
N PHE A 51 -1.25 5.93 9.99
CA PHE A 51 -2.12 6.08 8.83
C PHE A 51 -3.37 6.89 9.17
N THR A 52 -3.96 7.47 8.14
CA THR A 52 -5.06 8.42 8.27
C THR A 52 -6.32 7.74 8.80
N ARG A 53 -6.77 8.24 9.95
CA ARG A 53 -7.95 7.79 10.68
C ARG A 53 -7.87 6.27 10.81
N ASN A 54 -8.96 5.57 10.51
CA ASN A 54 -9.00 4.11 10.52
C ASN A 54 -9.28 3.58 9.11
N TYR A 55 -8.78 4.26 8.07
CA TYR A 55 -9.03 3.89 6.69
C TYR A 55 -8.13 2.73 6.25
N TYR A 56 -8.76 1.64 5.80
CA TYR A 56 -8.06 0.41 5.39
C TYR A 56 -7.05 0.66 4.25
N ALA A 57 -7.47 1.40 3.21
CA ALA A 57 -6.58 1.76 2.10
C ALA A 57 -5.38 2.61 2.57
N SER A 58 -5.60 3.55 3.50
CA SER A 58 -4.50 4.36 4.04
C SER A 58 -3.48 3.50 4.80
N ALA A 59 -3.92 2.51 5.58
CA ALA A 59 -3.01 1.58 6.24
C ALA A 59 -2.15 0.78 5.24
N LEU A 60 -2.75 0.27 4.16
CA LEU A 60 -2.00 -0.44 3.10
C LEU A 60 -1.01 0.49 2.39
N HIS A 61 -1.42 1.71 2.11
CA HIS A 61 -0.61 2.73 1.45
C HIS A 61 0.63 3.09 2.29
N GLU A 62 0.47 3.34 3.59
CA GLU A 62 1.59 3.67 4.47
C GLU A 62 2.58 2.50 4.64
N VAL A 63 2.08 1.26 4.66
CA VAL A 63 2.96 0.07 4.65
C VAL A 63 3.72 -0.04 3.33
N ALA A 64 3.11 0.33 2.20
CA ALA A 64 3.77 0.39 0.91
C ALA A 64 4.90 1.42 0.88
N HIS A 65 4.66 2.64 1.38
CA HIS A 65 5.71 3.65 1.54
C HIS A 65 6.87 3.16 2.40
N TRP A 66 6.56 2.56 3.55
CA TRP A 66 7.58 1.98 4.43
C TRP A 66 8.41 0.89 3.74
N CYS A 67 7.77 0.08 2.91
CA CYS A 67 8.42 -0.97 2.12
C CYS A 67 9.34 -0.42 1.03
N VAL A 68 8.98 0.71 0.40
CA VAL A 68 9.83 1.42 -0.59
C VAL A 68 11.00 2.12 0.09
N ALA A 69 10.79 2.72 1.27
CA ALA A 69 11.81 3.48 1.97
C ALA A 69 12.98 2.59 2.42
N GLY A 70 14.19 2.87 1.93
CA GLY A 70 15.43 2.18 2.31
C GLY A 70 15.88 2.48 3.75
N PRO A 71 16.87 1.74 4.29
CA PRO A 71 17.29 1.84 5.70
C PRO A 71 17.64 3.27 6.15
N GLN A 72 18.33 4.04 5.31
CA GLN A 72 18.73 5.42 5.62
C GLN A 72 17.53 6.38 5.66
N ARG A 73 16.53 6.16 4.81
CA ARG A 73 15.29 6.95 4.83
C ARG A 73 14.48 6.66 6.07
N ARG A 74 14.45 5.41 6.54
CA ARG A 74 13.78 5.02 7.79
C ARG A 74 14.43 5.57 9.08
N GLN A 75 15.50 6.35 8.97
CA GLN A 75 16.04 7.12 10.09
C GLN A 75 15.55 8.57 10.11
N GLN A 76 14.72 8.97 9.14
CA GLN A 76 14.20 10.32 8.99
C GLN A 76 12.70 10.30 9.17
N GLU A 77 12.17 11.36 9.78
CA GLU A 77 10.73 11.61 9.80
C GLU A 77 10.21 11.67 8.37
N ASP A 78 9.06 11.03 8.16
CA ASP A 78 8.42 10.86 6.86
C ASP A 78 9.36 10.43 5.72
N TYR A 79 10.33 9.57 6.07
CA TYR A 79 11.35 9.03 5.17
C TYR A 79 12.24 10.08 4.48
N GLY A 80 12.22 11.33 4.96
CA GLY A 80 12.84 12.48 4.30
C GLY A 80 12.26 12.75 2.92
N TYR A 81 11.00 12.39 2.67
CA TYR A 81 10.28 12.84 1.48
C TYR A 81 9.82 14.29 1.65
N TRP A 82 9.64 14.97 0.51
CA TRP A 82 9.09 16.32 0.52
C TRP A 82 7.57 16.23 0.51
N TYR A 83 6.92 16.86 1.48
CA TYR A 83 5.48 17.01 1.51
C TYR A 83 5.04 18.21 0.66
N ALA A 84 4.14 17.97 -0.29
CA ALA A 84 3.46 19.00 -1.05
C ALA A 84 1.95 18.88 -0.78
N PRO A 85 1.34 19.86 -0.09
CA PRO A 85 -0.08 19.81 0.21
C PRO A 85 -0.93 19.86 -1.08
N ASP A 86 -2.22 19.59 -0.91
CA ASP A 86 -3.24 19.74 -1.94
C ASP A 86 -3.18 21.12 -2.65
N GLY A 87 -3.55 21.18 -3.93
CA GLY A 87 -3.39 22.38 -4.77
C GLY A 87 -2.10 22.37 -5.61
N ARG A 88 -1.56 21.19 -5.91
CA ARG A 88 -0.37 21.04 -6.76
C ARG A 88 -0.66 21.46 -8.19
N THR A 89 0.30 22.18 -8.79
CA THR A 89 0.35 22.45 -10.23
C THR A 89 0.50 21.15 -11.02
N GLU A 90 0.18 21.16 -12.31
CA GLU A 90 0.35 20.01 -13.20
C GLU A 90 1.79 19.46 -13.19
N ALA A 91 2.80 20.33 -13.21
CA ALA A 91 4.21 19.92 -13.14
C ALA A 91 4.56 19.25 -11.80
N GLN A 92 4.00 19.72 -10.68
CA GLN A 92 4.16 19.09 -9.37
C GLN A 92 3.41 17.76 -9.29
N GLN A 93 2.22 17.67 -9.90
CA GLN A 93 1.45 16.44 -9.98
C GLN A 93 2.22 15.35 -10.74
N VAL A 94 2.84 15.69 -11.87
CA VAL A 94 3.69 14.76 -12.63
C VAL A 94 4.89 14.27 -11.79
N ALA A 95 5.52 15.17 -11.03
CA ALA A 95 6.64 14.82 -10.16
C ALA A 95 6.20 13.88 -9.02
N PHE A 96 5.02 14.12 -8.44
CA PHE A 96 4.41 13.25 -7.44
C PHE A 96 4.08 11.87 -8.01
N GLU A 97 3.33 11.82 -9.12
CA GLU A 97 2.94 10.55 -9.74
C GLU A 97 4.16 9.68 -10.03
N ARG A 98 5.29 10.28 -10.44
CA ARG A 98 6.55 9.55 -10.67
C ARG A 98 7.09 8.84 -9.42
N VAL A 99 7.00 9.47 -8.24
CA VAL A 99 7.49 8.87 -6.99
C VAL A 99 6.49 7.87 -6.40
N GLU A 100 5.20 8.05 -6.71
CA GLU A 100 4.10 7.21 -6.23
C GLU A 100 3.90 5.90 -7.00
N VAL A 101 4.50 5.73 -8.18
CA VAL A 101 4.32 4.50 -8.99
C VAL A 101 4.62 3.24 -8.18
N ARG A 102 5.73 3.23 -7.44
CA ARG A 102 6.15 2.06 -6.65
C ARG A 102 5.28 1.85 -5.40
N PRO A 103 5.02 2.86 -4.55
CA PRO A 103 4.07 2.75 -3.45
C PRO A 103 2.70 2.22 -3.91
N GLN A 104 2.08 2.82 -4.93
CA GLN A 104 0.77 2.41 -5.44
C GLN A 104 0.76 0.99 -6.00
N ALA A 105 1.82 0.57 -6.69
CA ALA A 105 1.93 -0.81 -7.17
C ALA A 105 2.03 -1.83 -6.02
N LEU A 106 2.74 -1.49 -4.93
CA LEU A 106 2.78 -2.33 -3.73
C LEU A 106 1.45 -2.32 -2.97
N GLU A 107 0.79 -1.17 -2.87
CA GLU A 107 -0.56 -1.06 -2.30
C GLU A 107 -1.54 -1.96 -3.06
N TRP A 108 -1.42 -2.05 -4.39
CA TRP A 108 -2.23 -2.97 -5.18
C TRP A 108 -1.93 -4.44 -4.88
N LEU A 109 -0.66 -4.83 -4.73
CA LEU A 109 -0.30 -6.19 -4.30
C LEU A 109 -0.92 -6.53 -2.93
N PHE A 110 -0.79 -5.63 -1.96
CA PHE A 110 -1.35 -5.83 -0.62
C PHE A 110 -2.88 -5.85 -0.63
N SER A 111 -3.50 -4.97 -1.41
CA SER A 111 -4.95 -4.97 -1.60
C SER A 111 -5.43 -6.30 -2.17
N ARG A 112 -4.74 -6.85 -3.19
CA ARG A 112 -5.09 -8.15 -3.76
C ARG A 112 -4.88 -9.28 -2.75
N ALA A 113 -3.78 -9.26 -1.98
CA ALA A 113 -3.51 -10.23 -0.92
C ALA A 113 -4.59 -10.20 0.19
N ALA A 114 -5.14 -9.02 0.48
CA ALA A 114 -6.21 -8.83 1.45
C ALA A 114 -7.62 -9.10 0.89
N GLY A 115 -7.79 -9.18 -0.44
CA GLY A 115 -9.11 -9.23 -1.06
C GLY A 115 -9.83 -7.87 -1.03
N TRP A 116 -9.06 -6.79 -0.88
CA TRP A 116 -9.52 -5.41 -0.89
C TRP A 116 -9.47 -4.82 -2.31
N ARG A 117 -10.39 -3.91 -2.62
CA ARG A 117 -10.40 -3.21 -3.92
C ARG A 117 -9.40 -2.06 -3.92
N PHE A 118 -8.35 -2.18 -4.71
CA PHE A 118 -7.39 -1.10 -4.97
C PHE A 118 -8.01 0.03 -5.80
N ARG A 119 -7.57 1.26 -5.55
CA ARG A 119 -7.89 2.45 -6.35
C ARG A 119 -6.67 3.39 -6.38
N PRO A 120 -6.12 3.71 -7.56
CA PRO A 120 -5.04 4.68 -7.64
C PRO A 120 -5.45 6.03 -7.06
N SER A 121 -4.60 6.63 -6.22
CA SER A 121 -4.83 7.95 -5.64
C SER A 121 -3.88 8.98 -6.25
N ALA A 122 -4.44 10.08 -6.78
CA ALA A 122 -3.67 11.24 -7.19
C ALA A 122 -3.39 12.21 -6.05
N ASP A 123 -4.10 12.08 -4.92
CA ASP A 123 -3.98 12.88 -3.70
C ASP A 123 -4.11 14.41 -3.89
N ASN A 124 -4.88 14.88 -4.88
CA ASN A 124 -5.00 16.30 -5.24
C ASN A 124 -6.48 16.72 -5.38
N LEU A 125 -7.23 16.62 -4.26
CA LEU A 125 -8.67 16.79 -4.24
C LEU A 125 -9.10 18.23 -4.60
N ALA A 126 -8.35 19.24 -4.17
CA ALA A 126 -8.65 20.65 -4.42
C ALA A 126 -8.52 21.03 -5.90
N ALA A 127 -7.61 20.38 -6.64
CA ALA A 127 -7.45 20.60 -8.07
C ALA A 127 -8.46 19.79 -8.92
N GLY A 128 -9.19 18.84 -8.30
CA GLY A 128 -10.11 17.94 -9.01
C GLY A 128 -9.42 16.99 -10.00
N LEU A 129 -8.10 16.88 -9.93
CA LEU A 129 -7.31 16.03 -10.83
C LEU A 129 -7.31 14.60 -10.29
N GLY A 130 -7.95 13.70 -11.04
CA GLY A 130 -7.81 12.27 -10.83
C GLY A 130 -6.44 11.76 -11.30
N PRO A 131 -6.11 10.49 -11.01
CA PRO A 131 -4.84 9.88 -11.44
C PRO A 131 -4.75 9.89 -12.97
N SER A 132 -3.63 10.37 -13.50
CA SER A 132 -3.43 10.42 -14.95
C SER A 132 -3.41 9.01 -15.56
N GLU A 133 -3.80 8.89 -16.84
CA GLU A 133 -3.70 7.62 -17.57
C GLU A 133 -2.25 7.10 -17.64
N SER A 134 -1.28 8.01 -17.79
CA SER A 134 0.15 7.67 -17.72
C SER A 134 0.55 7.07 -16.38
N PHE A 135 0.02 7.61 -15.28
CA PHE A 135 0.30 7.12 -13.94
C PHE A 135 -0.31 5.74 -13.70
N LYS A 136 -1.58 5.54 -14.07
CA LYS A 136 -2.23 4.21 -14.01
C LYS A 136 -1.46 3.17 -14.81
N ARG A 137 -1.01 3.51 -16.04
CA ARG A 137 -0.17 2.62 -16.87
C ARG A 137 1.16 2.31 -16.20
N ALA A 138 1.80 3.30 -15.57
CA ALA A 138 3.06 3.09 -14.87
C ALA A 138 2.87 2.17 -13.65
N ILE A 139 1.79 2.32 -12.88
CA ILE A 139 1.43 1.42 -11.77
C ILE A 139 1.22 -0.01 -12.28
N HIS A 140 0.45 -0.17 -13.37
CA HIS A 140 0.19 -1.47 -14.00
C HIS A 140 1.47 -2.16 -14.48
N GLN A 141 2.35 -1.42 -15.14
CA GLN A 141 3.65 -1.95 -15.56
C GLN A 141 4.51 -2.33 -14.35
N GLN A 142 4.53 -1.50 -13.31
CA GLN A 142 5.34 -1.75 -12.11
C GLN A 142 4.86 -2.97 -11.31
N VAL A 143 3.54 -3.20 -11.20
CA VAL A 143 3.02 -4.42 -10.53
C VAL A 143 3.34 -5.68 -11.33
N HIS A 144 3.31 -5.60 -12.66
CA HIS A 144 3.77 -6.68 -13.55
C HIS A 144 5.27 -6.95 -13.38
N CYS A 145 6.10 -5.91 -13.24
CA CYS A 145 7.53 -6.10 -12.91
C CYS A 145 7.70 -6.84 -11.57
N PHE A 146 6.93 -6.50 -10.54
CA PHE A 146 6.97 -7.24 -9.26
C PHE A 146 6.54 -8.69 -9.41
N CYS A 147 5.58 -9.00 -10.30
CA CYS A 147 5.18 -10.38 -10.57
C CYS A 147 6.31 -11.18 -11.23
N ARG A 148 7.04 -10.58 -12.18
CA ARG A 148 8.12 -11.27 -12.92
C ARG A 148 9.43 -11.37 -12.14
N GLU A 149 9.82 -10.29 -11.47
CA GLU A 149 11.13 -10.15 -10.85
C GLU A 149 11.10 -10.49 -9.35
N GLY A 150 9.91 -10.62 -8.78
CA GLY A 150 9.69 -10.79 -7.35
C GLY A 150 9.71 -9.46 -6.59
N VAL A 151 9.61 -9.57 -5.28
CA VAL A 151 9.50 -8.43 -4.36
C VAL A 151 10.56 -8.51 -3.27
N SER A 152 10.80 -7.39 -2.57
CA SER A 152 11.72 -7.38 -1.44
C SER A 152 11.24 -8.30 -0.30
N ARG A 153 12.16 -8.72 0.58
CA ARG A 153 11.84 -9.58 1.73
C ARG A 153 10.73 -9.02 2.63
N ARG A 154 10.69 -7.70 2.85
CA ARG A 154 9.64 -7.07 3.67
C ARG A 154 8.28 -7.15 3.00
N VAL A 155 8.22 -6.83 1.70
CA VAL A 155 6.98 -6.94 0.92
C VAL A 155 6.49 -8.38 0.92
N HIS A 156 7.37 -9.35 0.65
CA HIS A 156 7.02 -10.77 0.66
C HIS A 156 6.47 -11.21 2.03
N ALA A 157 7.12 -10.83 3.12
CA ALA A 157 6.69 -11.20 4.47
C ALA A 157 5.28 -10.66 4.77
N PHE A 158 4.99 -9.41 4.39
CA PHE A 158 3.65 -8.86 4.60
C PHE A 158 2.60 -9.49 3.68
N LEU A 159 2.93 -9.76 2.41
CA LEU A 159 2.05 -10.51 1.50
C LEU A 159 1.71 -11.89 2.06
N ALA A 160 2.71 -12.60 2.61
CA ALA A 160 2.50 -13.92 3.21
C ALA A 160 1.54 -13.84 4.41
N ALA A 161 1.71 -12.83 5.27
CA ALA A 161 0.81 -12.62 6.42
C ALA A 161 -0.64 -12.32 5.96
N LEU A 162 -0.81 -11.45 4.95
CA LEU A 162 -2.11 -11.12 4.38
C LEU A 162 -2.78 -12.33 3.71
N VAL A 163 -2.05 -13.05 2.86
CA VAL A 163 -2.55 -14.24 2.16
C VAL A 163 -2.97 -15.32 3.17
N ALA A 164 -2.15 -15.57 4.20
CA ALA A 164 -2.47 -16.55 5.23
C ALA A 164 -3.71 -16.17 6.05
N PHE A 165 -3.93 -14.88 6.30
CA PHE A 165 -5.08 -14.40 7.07
C PHE A 165 -6.37 -14.36 6.25
N TYR A 166 -6.32 -13.83 5.02
CA TYR A 166 -7.51 -13.60 4.19
C TYR A 166 -7.82 -14.73 3.19
N GLY A 167 -6.91 -15.68 2.97
CA GLY A 167 -7.15 -16.86 2.13
C GLY A 167 -7.35 -16.56 0.64
N THR A 168 -6.80 -15.46 0.12
CA THR A 168 -7.04 -14.96 -1.25
C THR A 168 -6.19 -15.65 -2.33
N ALA A 169 -5.18 -16.41 -1.90
CA ALA A 169 -4.23 -17.13 -2.73
C ALA A 169 -3.67 -18.33 -1.94
N GLU A 170 -3.10 -19.32 -2.64
CA GLU A 170 -2.49 -20.49 -1.99
C GLU A 170 -1.11 -20.16 -1.39
N SER A 171 -0.40 -19.24 -2.06
CA SER A 171 0.91 -18.74 -1.67
C SER A 171 1.16 -17.34 -2.25
N VAL A 172 2.24 -16.69 -1.82
CA VAL A 172 2.68 -15.40 -2.40
C VAL A 172 3.01 -15.56 -3.89
N GLU A 173 3.62 -16.67 -4.30
CA GLU A 173 3.93 -16.95 -5.71
C GLU A 173 2.66 -17.06 -6.54
N SER A 174 1.61 -17.73 -6.03
CA SER A 174 0.33 -17.82 -6.73
C SER A 174 -0.42 -16.48 -6.80
N LEU A 175 -0.09 -15.55 -5.90
CA LEU A 175 -0.58 -14.16 -5.93
C LEU A 175 0.18 -13.32 -6.97
N LEU A 176 1.50 -13.48 -7.07
CA LEU A 176 2.41 -12.73 -7.94
C LEU A 176 2.36 -13.22 -9.39
N VAL A 177 1.16 -13.29 -9.95
CA VAL A 177 0.91 -13.65 -11.35
C VAL A 177 0.23 -12.48 -12.04
N GLU A 178 0.75 -12.07 -13.20
CA GLU A 178 0.28 -10.90 -13.96
C GLU A 178 -1.22 -10.92 -14.26
N THR A 179 -1.80 -12.10 -14.50
CA THR A 179 -3.24 -12.28 -14.77
C THR A 179 -4.13 -11.90 -13.58
N ARG A 180 -3.58 -11.80 -12.37
CA ARG A 180 -4.26 -11.25 -11.19
C ARG A 180 -4.24 -9.73 -11.12
N PHE A 181 -3.64 -9.04 -12.10
CA PHE A 181 -3.53 -7.56 -12.13
C PHE A 181 -3.92 -7.06 -13.52
N ALA A 182 -5.23 -7.06 -13.76
CA ALA A 182 -5.81 -6.66 -15.04
C ALA A 182 -5.85 -5.14 -15.16
N TRP A 183 -5.83 -4.62 -16.39
CA TRP A 183 -5.85 -3.17 -16.62
C TRP A 183 -7.13 -2.52 -16.07
N GLU A 184 -8.26 -3.23 -16.17
CA GLU A 184 -9.59 -2.80 -15.76
C GLU A 184 -9.71 -2.52 -14.25
N ASP A 185 -8.79 -3.06 -13.44
CA ASP A 185 -8.74 -2.81 -12.01
C ASP A 185 -8.20 -1.41 -11.66
N VAL A 186 -7.47 -0.77 -12.59
CA VAL A 186 -6.83 0.54 -12.39
C VAL A 186 -7.21 1.59 -13.45
N ALA A 187 -7.87 1.17 -14.53
CA ALA A 187 -8.41 2.03 -15.58
C ALA A 187 -9.51 2.97 -15.07
#